data_AF-A0A3A6DQM5-F1
#
_entry.id   AF-A0A3A6DQM5-F1
#
_cell.length_a   1.000
_cell.length_b   1.000
_cell.length_c   1.000
_cell.angle_alpha   90.00
_cell.angle_beta   90.00
_cell.angle_gamma   90.00
#
_symmetry.space_group_name_H-M   'P 1'
#
loop_
_entity.id
_entity.type
_entity.pdbx_description
1 polymer ?
#
loop_
_entity_poly.entity_id
_entity_poly.type
_entity_poly.pdbx_seq_one_letter_code
_entity_poly.pdbx_strand_id
1 'polypeptide(L)'
;MVQGNRQLAERTENEIRIVLSEELKIDIAYMNNRDKQLLAFHVGEILKDSRMVSNDNKVRTYVQRKRKELDEAFQKQQAAHCIRSDIRAFSDRKDIDPILNDALQKMIQFNDQEMLKENERVRDRYLKEAWKRLYIANQIISDYSEVCSYLREHAERPETIRSLAQKIRKDKYRIDRRYYSVDAVISKGNIELRNFMLRNERLNDRELSIQ
;
A
#
# COMPACT_ATOMS: atom_id res chain seq x y z
N MET A 1 17.94 -11.42 43.00
CA MET A 1 18.68 -10.50 42.10
C MET A 1 18.77 -10.99 40.65
N VAL A 2 18.86 -12.31 40.36
CA VAL A 2 19.01 -12.84 38.99
C VAL A 2 17.79 -12.62 38.07
N GLN A 3 16.55 -12.71 38.60
CA GLN A 3 15.33 -12.47 37.81
C GLN A 3 15.15 -11.00 37.40
N GLY A 4 15.56 -10.05 38.24
CA GLY A 4 15.45 -8.61 37.94
C GLY A 4 16.36 -8.16 36.80
N ASN A 5 17.59 -8.69 36.74
CA ASN A 5 18.53 -8.37 35.65
C ASN A 5 18.09 -8.97 34.31
N ARG A 6 17.46 -10.16 34.33
CA ARG A 6 16.95 -10.80 33.12
C ARG A 6 15.77 -10.03 32.53
N GLN A 7 14.82 -9.61 33.37
CA GLN A 7 13.69 -8.79 32.93
C GLN A 7 14.13 -7.41 32.40
N LEU A 8 15.17 -6.81 32.99
CA LEU A 8 15.70 -5.53 32.51
C LEU A 8 16.36 -5.66 31.13
N ALA A 9 17.11 -6.75 30.91
CA ALA A 9 17.73 -7.04 29.62
C ALA A 9 16.69 -7.29 28.53
N GLU A 10 15.65 -8.10 28.83
CA GLU A 10 14.56 -8.38 27.89
C GLU A 10 13.77 -7.11 27.52
N ARG A 11 13.53 -6.20 28.47
CA ARG A 11 12.91 -4.89 28.21
C ARG A 11 13.76 -4.02 27.29
N THR A 12 15.06 -3.91 27.59
CA THR A 12 16.01 -3.11 26.80
C THR A 12 16.11 -3.63 25.37
N GLU A 13 16.19 -4.95 25.19
CA GLU A 13 16.22 -5.57 23.86
C GLU A 13 14.94 -5.24 23.07
N ASN A 14 13.78 -5.32 23.73
CA ASN A 14 12.50 -5.03 23.09
C ASN A 14 12.37 -3.54 22.70
N GLU A 15 12.84 -2.62 23.54
CA GLU A 15 12.88 -1.18 23.23
C GLU A 15 13.73 -0.90 21.99
N ILE A 16 14.98 -1.41 21.97
CA ILE A 16 15.87 -1.24 20.81
C ILE A 16 15.26 -1.83 19.55
N ARG A 17 14.61 -2.98 19.65
CA ARG A 17 13.93 -3.64 18.52
C ARG A 17 12.80 -2.78 17.95
N ILE A 18 11.98 -2.17 18.81
CA ILE A 18 10.88 -1.28 18.39
C ILE A 18 11.46 -0.06 17.68
N VAL A 19 12.39 0.64 18.32
CA VAL A 19 12.98 1.88 17.75
C VAL A 19 13.73 1.60 16.45
N LEU A 20 14.48 0.49 16.37
CA LEU A 20 15.15 0.09 15.13
C LEU A 20 14.14 -0.19 14.01
N SER A 21 13.02 -0.85 14.34
CA SER A 21 11.99 -1.17 13.35
C SER A 21 11.30 0.09 12.83
N GLU A 22 11.06 1.08 13.70
CA GLU A 22 10.52 2.38 13.34
C GLU A 22 11.49 3.19 12.45
N GLU A 23 12.77 3.28 12.85
CA GLU A 23 13.81 4.00 12.10
C GLU A 23 14.04 3.38 10.70
N LEU A 24 13.92 2.06 10.59
CA LEU A 24 14.02 1.34 9.33
C LEU A 24 12.71 1.29 8.54
N LYS A 25 11.58 1.73 9.10
CA LYS A 25 10.23 1.62 8.52
C LYS A 25 9.89 0.18 8.12
N ILE A 26 10.07 -0.74 9.05
CA ILE A 26 9.76 -2.16 8.87
C ILE A 26 8.72 -2.61 9.88
N ASP A 27 7.87 -3.53 9.46
CA ASP A 27 6.88 -4.16 10.33
C ASP A 27 7.34 -5.60 10.64
N ILE A 28 7.56 -5.86 11.92
CA ILE A 28 8.05 -7.14 12.44
C ILE A 28 7.05 -8.27 12.13
N ALA A 29 5.76 -7.94 11.94
CA ALA A 29 4.74 -8.92 11.58
C ALA A 29 5.00 -9.59 10.21
N TYR A 30 5.75 -8.97 9.31
CA TYR A 30 6.07 -9.52 7.97
C TYR A 30 7.47 -10.11 7.87
N MET A 31 8.08 -10.44 9.00
CA MET A 31 9.38 -11.07 9.05
C MET A 31 9.24 -12.59 9.11
N ASN A 32 9.92 -13.27 8.19
CA ASN A 32 10.14 -14.70 8.29
C ASN A 32 11.22 -15.01 9.37
N ASN A 33 11.58 -16.27 9.55
CA ASN A 33 12.52 -16.63 10.63
C ASN A 33 13.92 -16.07 10.36
N ARG A 34 14.36 -16.05 9.11
CA ARG A 34 15.64 -15.48 8.71
C ARG A 34 15.71 -13.97 8.98
N ASP A 35 14.64 -13.25 8.63
CA ASP A 35 14.53 -11.81 8.87
C ASP A 35 14.57 -11.48 10.38
N LYS A 36 13.88 -12.29 11.20
CA LYS A 36 13.87 -12.15 12.67
C LYS A 36 15.25 -12.39 13.26
N GLN A 37 15.98 -13.39 12.78
CA GLN A 37 17.36 -13.66 13.21
C GLN A 37 18.29 -12.50 12.83
N LEU A 38 18.13 -11.95 11.63
CA LEU A 38 18.92 -10.81 11.17
C LEU A 38 18.63 -9.56 12.02
N LEU A 39 17.36 -9.28 12.32
CA LEU A 39 16.99 -8.19 13.23
C LEU A 39 17.58 -8.40 14.62
N ALA A 40 17.49 -9.61 15.17
CA ALA A 40 18.07 -9.94 16.48
C ALA A 40 19.59 -9.76 16.50
N PHE A 41 20.29 -10.11 15.41
CA PHE A 41 21.72 -9.84 15.27
C PHE A 41 22.03 -8.34 15.37
N HIS A 42 21.32 -7.50 14.62
CA HIS A 42 21.53 -6.04 14.67
C HIS A 42 21.18 -5.43 16.03
N VAL A 43 20.10 -5.90 16.67
CA VAL A 43 19.77 -5.50 18.06
C VAL A 43 20.91 -5.86 19.03
N GLY A 44 21.49 -7.06 18.88
CA GLY A 44 22.66 -7.48 19.66
C GLY A 44 23.89 -6.60 19.44
N GLU A 45 24.15 -6.16 18.21
CA GLU A 45 25.23 -5.23 17.90
C GLU A 45 25.02 -3.84 18.53
N ILE A 46 23.78 -3.35 18.53
CA ILE A 46 23.42 -2.06 19.16
C ILE A 46 23.59 -2.14 20.68
N LEU A 47 23.18 -3.25 21.29
CA LEU A 47 23.31 -3.47 22.73
C LEU A 47 24.77 -3.45 23.21
N LYS A 48 25.71 -3.89 22.37
CA LYS A 48 27.15 -3.87 22.68
C LYS A 48 27.74 -2.44 22.72
N ASP A 49 27.09 -1.45 22.11
CA ASP A 49 27.58 -0.07 22.18
C ASP A 49 27.29 0.54 23.56
N SER A 50 28.31 0.54 24.42
CA SER A 50 28.26 1.07 25.78
C SER A 50 28.54 2.58 25.85
N ARG A 51 28.91 3.22 24.73
CA ARG A 51 29.31 4.65 24.72
C ARG A 51 28.14 5.61 24.91
N MET A 52 26.93 5.14 24.69
CA MET A 52 25.71 5.95 24.80
C MET A 52 24.80 5.40 25.89
N VAL A 53 24.16 6.30 26.64
CA VAL A 53 23.23 5.91 27.73
C VAL A 53 21.81 5.68 27.20
N SER A 54 21.38 6.44 26.19
CA SER A 54 20.04 6.33 25.58
C SER A 54 20.00 5.29 24.45
N ASN A 55 19.01 4.38 24.51
CA ASN A 55 18.76 3.37 23.49
C ASN A 55 18.45 4.01 22.11
N ASP A 56 17.64 5.07 22.07
CA ASP A 56 17.33 5.79 20.82
C ASP A 56 18.58 6.34 20.14
N ASN A 57 19.48 6.96 20.92
CA ASN A 57 20.72 7.49 20.37
C ASN A 57 21.64 6.38 19.85
N LYS A 58 21.69 5.22 20.54
CA LYS A 58 22.42 4.04 20.04
C LYS A 58 21.87 3.59 18.70
N VAL A 59 20.54 3.43 18.59
CA VAL A 59 19.87 2.99 17.37
C VAL A 59 20.15 3.97 16.22
N ARG A 60 19.91 5.27 16.42
CA ARG A 60 20.11 6.28 15.36
C ARG A 60 21.55 6.33 14.88
N THR A 61 22.51 6.30 15.80
CA THR A 61 23.94 6.29 15.44
C THR A 61 24.32 5.03 14.68
N TYR A 62 23.80 3.87 15.10
CA TYR A 62 24.02 2.61 14.42
C TYR A 62 23.42 2.63 13.00
N VAL A 63 22.16 3.05 12.85
CA VAL A 63 21.46 3.19 11.58
C VAL A 63 22.20 4.14 10.64
N GLN A 64 22.69 5.28 11.13
CA GLN A 64 23.47 6.22 10.32
C GLN A 64 24.76 5.59 9.79
N ARG A 65 25.49 4.82 10.61
CA ARG A 65 26.73 4.16 10.21
C ARG A 65 26.51 2.97 9.27
N LYS A 66 25.39 2.27 9.42
CA LYS A 66 25.07 1.02 8.72
C LYS A 66 23.94 1.16 7.69
N ARG A 67 23.59 2.40 7.31
CA ARG A 67 22.37 2.68 6.56
C ARG A 67 22.20 1.81 5.33
N LYS A 68 23.22 1.78 4.46
CA LYS A 68 23.20 1.00 3.23
C LYS A 68 23.03 -0.50 3.46
N GLU A 69 23.77 -1.05 4.43
CA GLU A 69 23.70 -2.47 4.80
C GLU A 69 22.30 -2.85 5.31
N LEU A 70 21.72 -1.99 6.16
CA LEU A 70 20.38 -2.20 6.72
C LEU A 70 19.28 -2.04 5.67
N ASP A 71 19.40 -1.07 4.77
CA ASP A 71 18.45 -0.87 3.67
C ASP A 71 18.49 -2.06 2.70
N GLU A 72 19.67 -2.61 2.39
CA GLU A 72 19.80 -3.83 1.57
C GLU A 72 19.26 -5.07 2.30
N ALA A 73 19.53 -5.20 3.60
CA ALA A 73 19.08 -6.31 4.43
C ALA A 73 17.55 -6.38 4.58
N PHE A 74 16.90 -5.22 4.75
CA PHE A 74 15.48 -5.12 5.08
C PHE A 74 14.60 -4.55 3.96
N GLN A 75 15.13 -4.44 2.75
CA GLN A 75 14.44 -3.85 1.60
C GLN A 75 13.02 -4.42 1.38
N LYS A 76 12.85 -5.73 1.58
CA LYS A 76 11.57 -6.41 1.37
C LYS A 76 10.54 -6.02 2.44
N GLN A 77 10.96 -5.87 3.70
CA GLN A 77 10.11 -5.44 4.80
C GLN A 77 9.76 -3.96 4.66
N GLN A 78 10.71 -3.14 4.21
CA GLN A 78 10.46 -1.73 3.88
C GLN A 78 9.43 -1.60 2.77
N ALA A 79 9.56 -2.39 1.69
CA ALA A 79 8.59 -2.40 0.61
C ALA A 79 7.18 -2.82 1.09
N ALA A 80 7.09 -3.87 1.92
CA ALA A 80 5.82 -4.30 2.50
C ALA A 80 5.19 -3.23 3.39
N HIS A 81 5.99 -2.56 4.23
CA HIS A 81 5.53 -1.46 5.06
C HIS A 81 4.96 -0.31 4.22
N CYS A 82 5.68 0.10 3.17
CA CYS A 82 5.21 1.14 2.25
C CYS A 82 3.90 0.74 1.56
N ILE A 83 3.83 -0.45 0.96
CA ILE A 83 2.61 -0.94 0.30
C ILE A 83 1.42 -0.93 1.26
N ARG A 84 1.59 -1.42 2.48
CA ARG A 84 0.50 -1.48 3.47
C ARG A 84 0.08 -0.10 3.95
N SER A 85 1.03 0.81 4.11
CA SER A 85 0.75 2.21 4.40
C SER A 85 -0.11 2.83 3.29
N ASP A 86 0.26 2.60 2.02
CA ASP A 86 -0.47 3.11 0.87
C ASP A 86 -1.86 2.49 0.74
N ILE A 87 -2.03 1.18 1.01
CA ILE A 87 -3.34 0.52 1.03
C ILE A 87 -4.24 1.08 2.13
N ARG A 88 -3.69 1.38 3.32
CA ARG A 88 -4.45 2.01 4.40
C ARG A 88 -4.89 3.41 4.01
N ALA A 89 -3.96 4.23 3.54
CA ALA A 89 -4.26 5.58 3.06
C ALA A 89 -5.29 5.57 1.92
N PHE A 90 -5.22 4.56 1.04
CA PHE A 90 -6.22 4.31 0.01
C PHE A 90 -7.60 4.01 0.60
N SER A 91 -7.67 3.14 1.61
CA SER A 91 -8.94 2.68 2.22
C SER A 91 -9.67 3.80 2.98
N ASP A 92 -8.93 4.79 3.46
CA ASP A 92 -9.47 5.94 4.21
C ASP A 92 -10.06 7.04 3.31
N ARG A 93 -9.93 6.91 1.98
CA ARG A 93 -10.46 7.89 1.02
C ARG A 93 -11.99 7.85 0.97
N LYS A 94 -12.60 9.01 1.19
CA LYS A 94 -14.07 9.21 1.17
C LYS A 94 -14.56 9.93 -0.09
N ASP A 95 -13.65 10.36 -0.94
CA ASP A 95 -13.91 11.13 -2.16
C ASP A 95 -14.12 10.24 -3.40
N ILE A 96 -14.06 8.93 -3.24
CA ILE A 96 -14.21 7.94 -4.31
C ILE A 96 -15.62 7.35 -4.24
N ASP A 97 -16.22 7.10 -5.41
CA ASP A 97 -17.48 6.37 -5.52
C ASP A 97 -17.43 5.03 -4.73
N PRO A 98 -18.45 4.72 -3.90
CA PRO A 98 -18.41 3.53 -3.04
C PRO A 98 -18.22 2.20 -3.78
N ILE A 99 -18.82 2.05 -4.97
CA ILE A 99 -18.72 0.83 -5.77
C ILE A 99 -17.30 0.71 -6.32
N LEU A 100 -16.75 1.82 -6.83
CA LEU A 100 -15.37 1.85 -7.30
C LEU A 100 -14.39 1.57 -6.16
N ASN A 101 -14.60 2.18 -4.99
CA ASN A 101 -13.76 1.99 -3.82
C ASN A 101 -13.73 0.53 -3.35
N ASP A 102 -14.88 -0.13 -3.25
CA ASP A 102 -14.97 -1.56 -2.89
C ASP A 102 -14.20 -2.46 -3.89
N ALA A 103 -14.38 -2.22 -5.19
CA ALA A 103 -13.70 -3.01 -6.21
C ALA A 103 -12.17 -2.80 -6.17
N LEU A 104 -11.71 -1.57 -5.94
CA LEU A 104 -10.28 -1.28 -5.83
C LEU A 104 -9.67 -1.83 -4.54
N GLN A 105 -10.39 -1.79 -3.42
CA GLN A 105 -9.95 -2.40 -2.15
C GLN A 105 -9.75 -3.91 -2.31
N LYS A 106 -10.66 -4.59 -3.00
CA LYS A 106 -10.51 -6.02 -3.33
C LYS A 106 -9.29 -6.29 -4.22
N MET A 107 -9.01 -5.39 -5.16
CA MET A 107 -7.86 -5.51 -6.07
C MET A 107 -6.51 -5.36 -5.34
N ILE A 108 -6.40 -4.42 -4.40
CA ILE A 108 -5.14 -4.09 -3.72
C ILE A 108 -4.90 -4.90 -2.44
N GLN A 109 -5.71 -5.93 -2.16
CA GLN A 109 -5.54 -6.75 -0.97
C GLN A 109 -4.10 -7.24 -0.78
N PHE A 110 -3.59 -7.05 0.44
CA PHE A 110 -2.27 -7.49 0.84
C PHE A 110 -2.37 -8.77 1.67
N ASN A 111 -1.83 -9.87 1.13
CA ASN A 111 -1.72 -11.15 1.81
C ASN A 111 -0.42 -11.26 2.62
N ASP A 112 -0.52 -11.07 3.92
CA ASP A 112 0.60 -11.16 4.87
C ASP A 112 1.31 -12.54 4.83
N GLN A 113 0.59 -13.62 4.50
CA GLN A 113 1.16 -14.97 4.45
C GLN A 113 2.20 -15.14 3.34
N GLU A 114 2.05 -14.41 2.23
CA GLU A 114 3.04 -14.44 1.15
C GLU A 114 4.37 -13.82 1.58
N MET A 115 4.33 -12.83 2.48
CA MET A 115 5.54 -12.21 3.04
C MET A 115 6.29 -13.10 4.01
N LEU A 116 5.59 -14.01 4.69
CA LEU A 116 6.19 -14.93 5.67
C LEU A 116 6.91 -16.11 5.02
N LYS A 117 6.81 -16.29 3.70
CA LYS A 117 7.48 -17.39 2.99
C LYS A 117 9.01 -17.22 3.03
N GLU A 118 9.73 -18.31 3.28
CA GLU A 118 11.21 -18.31 3.28
C GLU A 118 11.80 -18.15 1.87
N ASN A 119 11.03 -18.44 0.82
CA ASN A 119 11.49 -18.31 -0.56
C ASN A 119 11.49 -16.84 -1.02
N GLU A 120 12.69 -16.27 -1.15
CA GLU A 120 12.87 -14.88 -1.58
C GLU A 120 12.27 -14.56 -2.96
N ARG A 121 12.38 -15.48 -3.93
CA ARG A 121 11.82 -15.25 -5.28
C ARG A 121 10.30 -15.14 -5.26
N VAL A 122 9.64 -15.86 -4.36
CA VAL A 122 8.19 -15.79 -4.18
C VAL A 122 7.80 -14.44 -3.59
N ARG A 123 8.51 -14.01 -2.53
CA ARG A 123 8.29 -12.70 -1.90
C ARG A 123 8.52 -11.54 -2.87
N ASP A 124 9.58 -11.59 -3.67
CA ASP A 124 9.89 -10.54 -4.65
C ASP A 124 8.80 -10.45 -5.73
N ARG A 125 8.33 -11.60 -6.22
CA ARG A 125 7.23 -11.64 -7.19
C ARG A 125 5.95 -11.07 -6.58
N TYR A 126 5.65 -11.45 -5.34
CA TYR A 126 4.49 -10.98 -4.60
C TYR A 126 4.51 -9.46 -4.39
N LEU A 127 5.63 -8.91 -3.89
CA LEU A 127 5.81 -7.47 -3.70
C LEU A 127 5.69 -6.68 -5.01
N LYS A 128 6.28 -7.19 -6.10
CA LYS A 128 6.15 -6.57 -7.43
C LYS A 128 4.70 -6.53 -7.91
N GLU A 129 3.96 -7.61 -7.69
CA GLU A 129 2.55 -7.69 -8.06
C GLU A 129 1.68 -6.77 -7.19
N ALA A 130 1.94 -6.70 -5.88
CA ALA A 130 1.25 -5.79 -4.97
C ALA A 130 1.47 -4.31 -5.37
N TRP A 131 2.72 -3.92 -5.66
CA TRP A 131 3.04 -2.59 -6.20
C TRP A 131 2.31 -2.29 -7.50
N LYS A 132 2.27 -3.26 -8.42
CA LYS A 132 1.58 -3.11 -9.70
C LYS A 132 0.08 -2.89 -9.50
N ARG A 133 -0.56 -3.64 -8.58
CA ARG A 133 -1.97 -3.46 -8.23
C ARG A 133 -2.23 -2.07 -7.67
N LEU A 134 -1.41 -1.61 -6.73
CA LEU A 134 -1.49 -0.24 -6.19
C LEU A 134 -1.34 0.83 -7.26
N TYR A 135 -0.36 0.68 -8.15
CA TYR A 135 -0.15 1.60 -9.27
C TYR A 135 -1.38 1.67 -10.18
N ILE A 136 -1.96 0.53 -10.57
CA ILE A 136 -3.17 0.49 -11.38
C ILE A 136 -4.35 1.12 -10.64
N ALA A 137 -4.50 0.86 -9.34
CA ALA A 137 -5.57 1.44 -8.53
C ALA A 137 -5.50 2.98 -8.52
N ASN A 138 -4.30 3.52 -8.31
CA ASN A 138 -4.07 4.97 -8.34
C ASN A 138 -4.35 5.57 -9.72
N GLN A 139 -4.00 4.87 -10.80
CA GLN A 139 -4.36 5.29 -12.15
C GLN A 139 -5.87 5.33 -12.35
N ILE A 140 -6.60 4.29 -11.90
CA ILE A 140 -8.07 4.25 -12.02
C ILE A 140 -8.70 5.44 -11.30
N ILE A 141 -8.22 5.79 -10.11
CA ILE A 141 -8.76 6.94 -9.37
C ILE A 141 -8.46 8.26 -10.09
N SER A 142 -7.24 8.41 -10.62
CA SER A 142 -6.87 9.59 -11.41
C SER A 142 -7.80 9.74 -12.62
N ASP A 143 -7.97 8.66 -13.39
CA ASP A 143 -8.83 8.61 -14.57
C ASP A 143 -10.30 8.89 -14.18
N TYR A 144 -10.81 8.30 -13.09
CA TYR A 144 -12.17 8.57 -12.60
C TYR A 144 -12.37 10.04 -12.17
N SER A 145 -11.37 10.62 -11.50
CA SER A 145 -11.39 12.03 -11.06
C SER A 145 -11.39 12.99 -12.25
N GLU A 146 -10.66 12.66 -13.32
CA GLU A 146 -10.65 13.40 -14.58
C GLU A 146 -12.04 13.40 -15.24
N VAL A 147 -12.67 12.21 -15.34
CA VAL A 147 -14.04 12.09 -15.86
C VAL A 147 -15.02 12.89 -15.02
N CYS A 148 -14.93 12.81 -13.69
CA CYS A 148 -15.80 13.58 -12.80
C CYS A 148 -15.64 15.08 -12.99
N SER A 149 -14.40 15.56 -13.13
CA SER A 149 -14.10 16.98 -13.33
C SER A 149 -14.67 17.48 -14.65
N TYR A 150 -14.46 16.72 -15.74
CA TYR A 150 -15.04 17.02 -17.04
C TYR A 150 -16.57 17.10 -16.98
N LEU A 151 -17.23 16.16 -16.30
CA LEU A 151 -18.69 16.18 -16.15
C LEU A 151 -19.18 17.41 -15.38
N ARG A 152 -18.52 17.80 -14.28
CA ARG A 152 -18.90 18.99 -13.49
C ARG A 152 -18.81 20.27 -14.32
N GLU A 153 -17.71 20.48 -15.03
CA GLU A 153 -17.49 21.66 -15.87
C GLU A 153 -18.57 21.84 -16.95
N HIS A 154 -19.16 20.73 -17.43
CA HIS A 154 -20.14 20.74 -18.51
C HIS A 154 -21.59 20.58 -18.03
N ALA A 155 -21.81 20.31 -16.73
CA ALA A 155 -23.13 20.21 -16.13
C ALA A 155 -23.84 21.58 -16.02
N GLU A 156 -23.07 22.66 -15.86
CA GLU A 156 -23.59 24.01 -15.66
C GLU A 156 -24.10 24.69 -16.95
N ARG A 157 -24.12 23.95 -18.07
CA ARG A 157 -24.65 24.40 -19.37
C ARG A 157 -25.83 23.50 -19.78
N PRO A 158 -27.08 23.82 -19.41
CA PRO A 158 -28.23 22.92 -19.51
C PRO A 158 -28.60 22.49 -20.94
N GLU A 159 -28.41 23.37 -21.93
CA GLU A 159 -28.63 23.09 -23.36
C GLU A 159 -27.67 22.01 -23.88
N THR A 160 -26.57 21.81 -23.17
CA THR A 160 -25.52 20.87 -23.53
C THR A 160 -25.79 19.49 -22.96
N ILE A 161 -26.54 19.26 -21.87
CA ILE A 161 -26.67 17.92 -21.26
C ILE A 161 -27.47 16.91 -22.11
N ARG A 162 -28.63 17.28 -22.66
CA ARG A 162 -29.41 16.40 -23.57
C ARG A 162 -28.69 16.15 -24.89
N SER A 163 -27.92 17.13 -25.38
CA SER A 163 -27.11 16.97 -26.58
C SER A 163 -25.77 16.28 -26.32
N LEU A 164 -25.20 16.37 -25.10
CA LEU A 164 -23.98 15.69 -24.64
C LEU A 164 -24.22 14.18 -24.57
N ALA A 165 -25.32 13.74 -23.97
CA ALA A 165 -25.67 12.32 -23.89
C ALA A 165 -25.82 11.65 -25.28
N GLN A 166 -26.12 12.44 -26.33
CA GLN A 166 -26.28 11.96 -27.71
C GLN A 166 -25.08 12.26 -28.65
N LYS A 167 -24.21 13.22 -28.34
CA LYS A 167 -23.08 13.65 -29.20
C LYS A 167 -21.69 13.52 -28.59
N ILE A 168 -21.54 13.20 -27.30
CA ILE A 168 -20.21 12.98 -26.75
C ILE A 168 -19.64 11.67 -27.29
N ARG A 169 -18.48 11.76 -27.93
CA ARG A 169 -17.70 10.60 -28.34
C ARG A 169 -17.42 9.70 -27.12
N LYS A 170 -17.46 8.38 -27.32
CA LYS A 170 -17.17 7.34 -26.30
C LYS A 170 -15.84 7.52 -25.52
N ASP A 171 -14.97 8.41 -25.97
CA ASP A 171 -13.64 8.71 -25.43
C ASP A 171 -13.61 9.76 -24.30
N LYS A 172 -14.71 10.48 -24.00
CA LYS A 172 -14.70 11.58 -23.00
C LYS A 172 -15.41 11.32 -21.67
N TYR A 173 -16.39 10.41 -21.61
CA TYR A 173 -17.08 10.02 -20.36
C TYR A 173 -16.71 8.60 -19.90
N ARG A 174 -15.97 7.89 -20.76
CA ARG A 174 -15.46 6.55 -20.51
C ARG A 174 -13.97 6.56 -20.79
N ILE A 175 -13.19 6.19 -19.80
CA ILE A 175 -11.79 5.87 -20.02
C ILE A 175 -11.68 4.37 -20.21
N ASP A 176 -11.08 4.00 -21.34
CA ASP A 176 -10.90 2.62 -21.76
C ASP A 176 -9.39 2.35 -21.89
N ARG A 177 -8.83 1.68 -20.89
CA ARG A 177 -7.42 1.32 -20.82
C ARG A 177 -7.25 -0.18 -21.05
N ARG A 178 -6.00 -0.60 -21.26
CA ARG A 178 -5.64 -2.02 -21.41
C ARG A 178 -6.17 -2.90 -20.27
N TYR A 179 -6.11 -2.41 -19.03
CA TYR A 179 -6.41 -3.20 -17.83
C TYR A 179 -7.77 -2.92 -17.21
N TYR A 180 -8.47 -1.87 -17.63
CA TYR A 180 -9.76 -1.51 -17.06
C TYR A 180 -10.54 -0.58 -17.97
N SER A 181 -11.82 -0.45 -17.70
CA SER A 181 -12.63 0.67 -18.19
C SER A 181 -13.48 1.25 -17.08
N VAL A 182 -13.63 2.56 -17.07
CA VAL A 182 -14.44 3.31 -16.11
C VAL A 182 -15.31 4.32 -16.86
N ASP A 183 -16.58 4.42 -16.49
CA ASP A 183 -17.61 5.27 -17.09
C ASP A 183 -18.47 5.87 -15.97
N ALA A 184 -18.73 7.17 -16.04
CA ALA A 184 -19.58 7.90 -15.10
C ALA A 184 -20.57 8.80 -15.84
N VAL A 185 -21.70 9.09 -15.19
CA VAL A 185 -22.77 9.93 -15.74
C VAL A 185 -23.30 10.90 -14.69
N ILE A 186 -24.03 11.94 -15.14
CA ILE A 186 -24.81 12.79 -14.25
C ILE A 186 -26.24 12.25 -14.18
N SER A 187 -26.68 11.89 -12.99
CA SER A 187 -28.02 11.37 -12.69
C SER A 187 -28.60 12.20 -11.54
N LYS A 188 -29.78 12.80 -11.78
CA LYS A 188 -30.47 13.66 -10.79
C LYS A 188 -29.58 14.76 -10.17
N GLY A 189 -28.63 15.30 -10.94
CA GLY A 189 -27.70 16.34 -10.49
C GLY A 189 -26.45 15.84 -9.76
N ASN A 190 -26.30 14.53 -9.56
CA ASN A 190 -25.12 13.90 -8.96
C ASN A 190 -24.31 13.14 -10.01
N ILE A 191 -22.99 13.06 -9.84
CA ILE A 191 -22.16 12.16 -10.64
C ILE A 191 -22.25 10.76 -10.05
N GLU A 192 -22.61 9.79 -10.87
CA GLU A 192 -22.76 8.39 -10.52
C GLU A 192 -21.85 7.54 -11.41
N LEU A 193 -21.17 6.54 -10.82
CA LEU A 193 -20.45 5.52 -11.59
C LEU A 193 -21.47 4.68 -12.38
N ARG A 194 -21.33 4.64 -13.71
CA ARG A 194 -22.22 3.87 -14.59
C ARG A 194 -21.68 2.47 -14.86
N ASN A 195 -20.40 2.38 -15.23
CA ASN A 195 -19.73 1.11 -15.47
C ASN A 195 -18.30 1.15 -14.96
N PHE A 196 -17.89 0.08 -14.30
CA PHE A 196 -16.50 -0.21 -14.02
C PHE A 196 -16.20 -1.67 -14.35
N MET A 197 -15.08 -1.90 -15.04
CA MET A 197 -14.66 -3.25 -15.41
C MET A 197 -13.14 -3.35 -15.30
N LEU A 198 -12.67 -4.36 -14.56
CA LEU A 198 -11.26 -4.77 -14.54
C LEU A 198 -11.06 -5.88 -15.58
N ARG A 199 -10.08 -5.69 -16.47
CA ARG A 199 -9.81 -6.57 -17.63
C ARG A 199 -8.64 -7.53 -17.41
N ASN A 200 -8.31 -7.82 -16.16
CA ASN A 200 -7.13 -8.60 -15.83
C ASN A 200 -7.55 -9.99 -15.34
N GLU A 201 -7.38 -11.01 -16.20
CA GLU A 201 -7.66 -12.42 -15.90
C GLU A 201 -6.89 -12.94 -14.68
N ARG A 202 -5.74 -12.34 -14.31
CA ARG A 202 -4.94 -12.72 -13.13
C ARG A 202 -5.25 -11.93 -11.85
N LEU A 203 -6.11 -10.92 -11.91
CA LEU A 203 -6.63 -10.20 -10.72
C LEU A 203 -8.03 -10.68 -10.34
N ASN A 204 -8.67 -11.49 -11.19
CA ASN A 204 -10.04 -11.97 -11.06
C ASN A 204 -10.17 -13.33 -10.35
N ASP A 205 -9.12 -13.89 -9.75
CA ASP A 205 -9.15 -15.25 -9.21
C ASP A 205 -10.08 -15.47 -7.99
N ARG A 206 -10.88 -14.47 -7.58
CA ARG A 206 -12.13 -14.68 -6.82
C ARG A 206 -13.19 -13.66 -7.22
N GLU A 207 -14.10 -14.09 -8.09
CA GLU A 207 -15.50 -13.66 -8.22
C GLU A 207 -15.81 -12.19 -7.85
N LEU A 208 -15.66 -11.30 -8.85
CA LEU A 208 -16.34 -10.01 -8.89
C LEU A 208 -17.32 -9.95 -10.06
N SER A 209 -18.01 -11.06 -10.32
CA SER A 209 -19.25 -11.04 -11.09
C SER A 209 -20.34 -10.40 -10.24
N ILE A 210 -20.51 -9.09 -10.36
CA ILE A 210 -21.76 -8.44 -9.98
C ILE A 210 -22.78 -8.83 -11.05
N GLN A 211 -23.78 -9.63 -10.65
CA GLN A 211 -25.00 -9.87 -11.43
C GLN A 211 -25.90 -8.64 -11.36
#